data_AF-A0A099KXG7-F1
#
_entry.id   AF-A0A099KXG7-F1
#
_cell.length_a   1.000
_cell.length_b   1.000
_cell.length_c   1.000
_cell.angle_alpha   90.00
_cell.angle_beta   90.00
_cell.angle_gamma   90.00
#
_symmetry.space_group_name_H-M   'P 1'
#
loop_
_entity.id
_entity.type
_entity.pdbx_description
1 polymer ?
#
loop_
_entity_poly.entity_id
_entity_poly.type
_entity_poly.pdbx_seq_one_letter_code
_entity_poly.pdbx_strand_id
1 'polypeptide(L)'
;MAFEVKFELTESDLEHFRDVMRKAQAGAEQLSEQEILTNAKKISQNIKANVPEFVRDRIQKLETFVAMIEDDEWQIPTDERTEVLSALAYFSDPEDLVPDHIPVLGFLDDAIMIELVAEEFKDDFEAFEEFCAYRQREEGRSGDATITRDEWLESKRHELHSRMRSRRSSRRSGRSSFRSIF
;
A
#
# COMPACT_ATOMS: atom_id res chain seq x y z
N MET A 1 -3.19 -18.23 25.10
CA MET A 1 -3.43 -19.36 24.18
C MET A 1 -3.97 -18.75 22.89
N ALA A 2 -3.45 -19.18 21.73
CA ALA A 2 -3.88 -18.71 20.42
C ALA A 2 -4.50 -19.88 19.63
N PHE A 3 -5.56 -19.61 18.88
CA PHE A 3 -6.24 -20.55 18.00
C PHE A 3 -6.12 -20.02 16.58
N GLU A 4 -5.60 -20.83 15.67
CA GLU A 4 -5.35 -20.42 14.27
C GLU A 4 -6.52 -20.86 13.38
N VAL A 5 -7.03 -19.93 12.58
CA VAL A 5 -8.05 -20.17 11.56
C VAL A 5 -7.46 -19.80 10.21
N LYS A 6 -7.54 -20.70 9.23
CA LYS A 6 -7.19 -20.45 7.83
C LYS A 6 -8.43 -20.56 6.97
N PHE A 7 -8.61 -19.60 6.08
CA PHE A 7 -9.65 -19.61 5.06
C PHE A 7 -9.04 -19.16 3.73
N GLU A 8 -9.64 -19.59 2.64
CA GLU A 8 -9.24 -19.24 1.28
C GLU A 8 -10.38 -18.45 0.64
N LEU A 9 -10.04 -17.37 -0.06
CA LEU A 9 -11.00 -16.60 -0.84
C LEU A 9 -11.12 -17.23 -2.22
N THR A 10 -12.36 -17.53 -2.63
CA THR A 10 -12.67 -18.00 -3.97
C THR A 10 -12.66 -16.83 -4.96
N GLU A 11 -12.66 -17.12 -6.26
CA GLU A 11 -12.72 -16.05 -7.28
C GLU A 11 -14.00 -15.20 -7.16
N SER A 12 -15.12 -15.78 -6.74
CA SER A 12 -16.34 -15.02 -6.47
C SER A 12 -16.21 -14.08 -5.27
N ASP A 13 -15.49 -14.49 -4.23
CA ASP A 13 -15.22 -13.63 -3.08
C ASP A 13 -14.30 -12.48 -3.50
N LEU A 14 -13.27 -12.78 -4.30
CA LEU A 14 -12.38 -11.76 -4.86
C LEU A 14 -13.14 -10.76 -5.72
N GLU A 15 -14.03 -11.21 -6.62
CA GLU A 15 -14.84 -10.30 -7.44
C GLU A 15 -15.72 -9.38 -6.58
N HIS A 16 -16.24 -9.86 -5.45
CA HIS A 16 -16.98 -9.03 -4.51
C HIS A 16 -16.11 -7.88 -3.97
N PHE A 17 -14.88 -8.17 -3.51
CA PHE A 17 -13.94 -7.14 -3.07
C PHE A 17 -13.58 -6.17 -4.21
N ARG A 18 -13.41 -6.67 -5.44
CA ARG A 18 -13.16 -5.83 -6.61
C ARG A 18 -14.29 -4.84 -6.86
N ASP A 19 -15.55 -5.29 -6.77
CA ASP A 19 -16.73 -4.44 -6.97
C ASP A 19 -16.88 -3.40 -5.86
N VAL A 20 -16.60 -3.78 -4.61
CA VAL A 20 -16.57 -2.86 -3.47
C VAL A 20 -15.51 -1.77 -3.72
N MET A 21 -14.32 -2.15 -4.18
CA MET A 21 -13.24 -1.21 -4.47
C MET A 21 -13.59 -0.24 -5.61
N ARG A 22 -14.19 -0.73 -6.70
CA ARG A 22 -14.68 0.13 -7.80
C ARG A 22 -15.68 1.18 -7.31
N LYS A 23 -16.60 0.80 -6.42
CA LYS A 23 -17.59 1.73 -5.85
C LYS A 23 -16.92 2.78 -4.97
N ALA A 24 -15.95 2.37 -4.15
CA ALA A 24 -15.20 3.27 -3.30
C ALA A 24 -14.43 4.32 -4.12
N GLN A 25 -13.75 3.88 -5.18
CA GLN A 25 -13.04 4.76 -6.09
C GLN A 25 -13.98 5.78 -6.76
N ALA A 26 -15.16 5.33 -7.22
CA ALA A 26 -16.15 6.22 -7.82
C ALA A 26 -16.67 7.28 -6.84
N GLY A 27 -16.84 6.93 -5.56
CA GLY A 27 -17.17 7.89 -4.50
C GLY A 27 -16.03 8.85 -4.19
N ALA A 28 -14.79 8.37 -4.31
CA ALA A 28 -13.57 9.12 -4.00
C ALA A 28 -13.03 9.97 -5.17
N GLU A 29 -13.64 9.95 -6.36
CA GLU A 29 -13.21 10.75 -7.53
C GLU A 29 -13.13 12.27 -7.25
N GLN A 30 -13.86 12.75 -6.25
CA GLN A 30 -13.89 14.16 -5.86
C GLN A 30 -12.84 14.50 -4.79
N LEU A 31 -12.15 13.51 -4.22
CA LEU A 31 -11.15 13.72 -3.19
C LEU A 31 -9.81 14.14 -3.79
N SER A 32 -9.20 15.15 -3.19
CA SER A 32 -7.81 15.51 -3.50
C SER A 32 -6.82 14.48 -2.95
N GLU A 33 -5.63 14.43 -3.55
CA GLU A 33 -4.53 13.58 -3.08
C GLU A 33 -4.24 13.78 -1.58
N GLN A 34 -4.27 15.03 -1.12
CA GLN A 34 -4.02 15.38 0.27
C GLN A 34 -5.11 14.84 1.20
N GLU A 35 -6.37 14.86 0.77
CA GLU A 35 -7.49 14.29 1.53
C GLU A 35 -7.36 12.77 1.63
N ILE A 36 -7.00 12.10 0.52
CA ILE A 36 -6.78 10.65 0.49
C ILE A 36 -5.69 10.24 1.49
N LEU A 37 -4.53 10.90 1.42
CA LEU A 37 -3.41 10.63 2.34
C LEU A 37 -3.77 10.93 3.79
N THR A 38 -4.49 12.03 4.03
CA THR A 38 -4.95 12.41 5.37
C THR A 38 -5.91 11.37 5.95
N ASN A 39 -6.85 10.87 5.15
CA ASN A 39 -7.83 9.89 5.61
C ASN A 39 -7.19 8.51 5.84
N ALA A 40 -6.27 8.08 4.97
CA ALA A 40 -5.47 6.88 5.19
C ALA A 40 -4.66 6.95 6.51
N LYS A 41 -4.06 8.11 6.81
CA LYS A 41 -3.38 8.35 8.11
C LYS A 41 -4.34 8.34 9.29
N LYS A 42 -5.54 8.87 9.16
CA LYS A 42 -6.55 8.84 10.24
C LYS A 42 -6.92 7.42 10.60
N ILE A 43 -7.01 6.49 9.64
CA ILE A 43 -7.29 5.08 9.92
C ILE A 43 -6.21 4.48 10.81
N SER A 44 -4.93 4.74 10.51
CA SER A 44 -3.85 4.22 11.35
C SER A 44 -3.84 4.81 12.77
N GLN A 45 -4.24 6.08 12.91
CA GLN A 45 -4.32 6.78 14.20
C GLN A 45 -5.56 6.41 15.05
N ASN A 46 -6.71 6.19 14.41
CA ASN A 46 -7.98 5.90 15.09
C ASN A 46 -8.06 4.46 15.62
N ILE A 47 -7.22 3.58 15.10
CA ILE A 47 -7.16 2.19 15.53
C ILE A 47 -6.46 2.12 16.90
N LYS A 48 -7.29 2.08 17.95
CA LYS A 48 -6.89 1.99 19.36
C LYS A 48 -5.90 0.84 19.58
N ALA A 49 -5.04 0.98 20.58
CA ALA A 49 -3.96 0.06 20.96
C ALA A 49 -4.33 -1.45 21.10
N ASN A 50 -5.61 -1.80 21.12
CA ASN A 50 -6.14 -3.15 21.33
C ASN A 50 -6.65 -3.87 20.06
N VAL A 51 -6.17 -3.51 18.87
CA VAL A 51 -6.41 -4.36 17.69
C VAL A 51 -5.57 -5.63 17.69
N PRO A 52 -6.12 -6.76 17.18
CA PRO A 52 -5.36 -7.96 16.94
C PRO A 52 -4.11 -7.71 16.09
N GLU A 53 -3.06 -8.51 16.32
CA GLU A 53 -1.79 -8.44 15.59
C GLU A 53 -1.99 -8.51 14.07
N PHE A 54 -2.90 -9.37 13.61
CA PHE A 54 -3.17 -9.47 12.18
C PHE A 54 -3.68 -8.16 11.57
N VAL A 55 -4.51 -7.37 12.25
CA VAL A 55 -4.98 -6.08 11.72
C VAL A 55 -3.83 -5.06 11.76
N ARG A 56 -3.03 -5.09 12.83
CA ARG A 56 -1.88 -4.19 13.02
C ARG A 56 -0.87 -4.27 11.87
N ASP A 57 -0.51 -5.48 11.45
CA ASP A 57 0.44 -5.68 10.35
C ASP A 57 -0.06 -5.06 9.04
N ARG A 58 -1.38 -5.10 8.80
CA ARG A 58 -2.01 -4.57 7.59
C ARG A 58 -2.04 -3.04 7.65
N ILE A 59 -2.40 -2.47 8.80
CA ILE A 59 -2.33 -1.01 9.01
C ILE A 59 -0.91 -0.49 8.76
N GLN A 60 0.12 -1.21 9.20
CA GLN A 60 1.51 -0.81 8.95
C GLN A 60 1.85 -0.80 7.45
N LYS A 61 1.29 -1.72 6.65
CA LYS A 61 1.40 -1.69 5.19
C LYS A 61 0.71 -0.45 4.61
N LEU A 62 -0.45 -0.07 5.13
CA LEU A 62 -1.16 1.17 4.75
C LEU A 62 -0.29 2.42 5.02
N GLU A 63 0.31 2.51 6.21
CA GLU A 63 1.22 3.61 6.55
C GLU A 63 2.44 3.67 5.60
N THR A 64 2.94 2.51 5.17
CA THR A 64 4.04 2.43 4.22
C THR A 64 3.63 2.93 2.83
N PHE A 65 2.41 2.63 2.36
CA PHE A 65 1.89 3.19 1.11
C PHE A 65 1.81 4.71 1.15
N VAL A 66 1.32 5.27 2.27
CA VAL A 66 1.29 6.71 2.48
C VAL A 66 2.70 7.29 2.46
N ALA A 67 3.64 6.69 3.21
CA ALA A 67 5.03 7.13 3.25
C ALA A 67 5.69 7.09 1.87
N MET A 68 5.42 6.07 1.06
CA MET A 68 5.93 5.94 -0.30
C MET A 68 5.46 7.08 -1.22
N ILE A 69 4.22 7.54 -1.05
CA ILE A 69 3.65 8.65 -1.83
C ILE A 69 4.19 10.00 -1.38
N GLU A 70 4.48 10.16 -0.10
CA GLU A 70 5.01 11.40 0.49
C GLU A 70 6.53 11.53 0.44
N ASP A 71 7.27 10.45 0.14
CA ASP A 71 8.73 10.48 0.08
C ASP A 71 9.24 11.16 -1.20
N ASP A 72 9.62 12.44 -1.06
CA ASP A 72 10.18 13.29 -2.12
C ASP A 72 11.51 12.76 -2.70
N GLU A 73 12.21 11.87 -1.99
CA GLU A 73 13.47 11.28 -2.45
C GLU A 73 13.24 10.00 -3.24
N TRP A 74 12.19 9.26 -2.89
CA TRP A 74 11.74 8.09 -3.64
C TRP A 74 11.21 8.47 -5.02
N GLN A 75 10.50 9.60 -5.13
CA GLN A 75 9.97 10.13 -6.40
C GLN A 75 9.26 9.05 -7.23
N ILE A 76 8.29 8.38 -6.60
CA ILE A 76 7.48 7.35 -7.26
C ILE A 76 6.99 7.84 -8.63
N PRO A 77 7.12 7.05 -9.72
CA PRO A 77 6.71 7.53 -11.02
C PRO A 77 5.19 7.71 -11.11
N THR A 78 4.74 8.55 -12.04
CA THR A 78 3.35 9.06 -12.06
C THR A 78 2.31 7.94 -12.18
N ASP A 79 2.53 6.97 -13.05
CA ASP A 79 1.57 5.88 -13.29
C ASP A 79 1.36 5.07 -12.01
N GLU A 80 2.45 4.73 -11.33
CA GLU A 80 2.46 4.06 -10.03
C GLU A 80 1.78 4.86 -8.94
N ARG A 81 2.07 6.16 -8.89
CA ARG A 81 1.48 7.08 -7.92
C ARG A 81 -0.02 7.06 -8.04
N THR A 82 -0.55 7.17 -9.25
CA THR A 82 -2.00 7.15 -9.52
C THR A 82 -2.63 5.83 -9.09
N GLU A 83 -2.01 4.69 -9.42
CA GLU A 83 -2.53 3.38 -9.02
C GLU A 83 -2.58 3.22 -7.48
N VAL A 84 -1.52 3.64 -6.78
CA VAL A 84 -1.45 3.56 -5.30
C VAL A 84 -2.45 4.53 -4.66
N LEU A 85 -2.58 5.76 -5.17
CA LEU A 85 -3.57 6.72 -4.68
C LEU A 85 -5.00 6.21 -4.88
N SER A 86 -5.26 5.58 -6.02
CA SER A 86 -6.53 4.94 -6.33
C SER A 86 -6.86 3.82 -5.34
N ALA A 87 -5.86 3.04 -4.92
CA ALA A 87 -6.01 2.05 -3.86
C ALA A 87 -6.21 2.69 -2.46
N LEU A 88 -5.49 3.77 -2.15
CA LEU A 88 -5.65 4.51 -0.90
C LEU A 88 -7.00 5.23 -0.79
N ALA A 89 -7.59 5.59 -1.93
CA ALA A 89 -8.90 6.23 -2.00
C ALA A 89 -10.01 5.34 -1.40
N TYR A 90 -9.89 4.01 -1.51
CA TYR A 90 -10.79 3.06 -0.84
C TYR A 90 -10.85 3.32 0.68
N PHE A 91 -9.70 3.61 1.30
CA PHE A 91 -9.60 3.85 2.74
C PHE A 91 -10.01 5.29 3.13
N SER A 92 -10.45 6.11 2.17
CA SER A 92 -10.79 7.51 2.45
C SER A 92 -12.22 7.73 2.89
N ASP A 93 -13.10 6.75 2.68
CA ASP A 93 -14.49 6.74 3.17
C ASP A 93 -14.89 5.33 3.65
N PRO A 94 -14.41 4.90 4.83
CA PRO A 94 -14.73 3.58 5.37
C PRO A 94 -16.18 3.48 5.90
N GLU A 95 -16.84 4.61 6.21
CA GLU A 95 -18.18 4.61 6.83
C GLU A 95 -19.28 4.12 5.87
N ASP A 96 -19.10 4.24 4.55
CA ASP A 96 -20.16 3.96 3.56
C ASP A 96 -20.18 2.50 3.05
N LEU A 97 -19.16 1.68 3.34
CA LEU A 97 -18.99 0.35 2.72
C LEU A 97 -19.04 -0.85 3.68
N VAL A 98 -18.65 -0.72 4.95
CA VAL A 98 -18.75 -1.80 5.95
C VAL A 98 -19.39 -1.26 7.24
N PRO A 99 -20.57 -1.76 7.68
CA PRO A 99 -21.24 -1.23 8.86
C PRO A 99 -20.43 -1.42 10.15
N ASP A 100 -20.16 -0.32 10.86
CA ASP A 100 -19.41 -0.24 12.14
C ASP A 100 -19.95 -1.08 13.31
N HIS A 101 -21.10 -1.75 13.14
CA HIS A 101 -21.86 -2.34 14.23
C HIS A 101 -21.40 -3.74 14.65
N ILE A 102 -20.33 -4.29 14.06
CA ILE A 102 -19.81 -5.60 14.43
C ILE A 102 -18.38 -5.49 15.01
N PRO A 103 -18.25 -5.47 16.36
CA PRO A 103 -16.96 -5.46 17.02
C PRO A 103 -16.09 -6.64 16.54
N VAL A 104 -14.82 -6.36 16.21
CA VAL A 104 -13.80 -7.31 15.71
C VAL A 104 -13.98 -7.79 14.27
N LEU A 105 -15.21 -7.95 13.76
CA LEU A 105 -15.44 -8.39 12.37
C LEU A 105 -15.38 -7.28 11.33
N GLY A 106 -15.76 -6.04 11.66
CA GLY A 106 -15.62 -4.91 10.71
C GLY A 106 -14.19 -4.70 10.22
N PHE A 107 -13.19 -4.92 11.09
CA PHE A 107 -11.77 -4.81 10.73
C PHE A 107 -11.22 -5.99 9.93
N LEU A 108 -11.94 -7.12 9.87
CA LEU A 108 -11.47 -8.28 9.13
C LEU A 108 -11.54 -8.01 7.62
N ASP A 109 -12.64 -7.44 7.16
CA ASP A 109 -12.85 -7.12 5.75
C ASP A 109 -11.85 -6.04 5.30
N ASP A 110 -11.60 -5.01 6.12
CA ASP A 110 -10.56 -4.02 5.85
C ASP A 110 -9.15 -4.62 5.85
N ALA A 111 -8.84 -5.51 6.80
CA ALA A 111 -7.56 -6.20 6.82
C ALA A 111 -7.37 -7.10 5.59
N ILE A 112 -8.44 -7.76 5.12
CA ILE A 112 -8.42 -8.52 3.86
C ILE A 112 -8.19 -7.57 2.69
N MET A 113 -8.91 -6.45 2.62
CA MET A 113 -8.73 -5.48 1.54
C MET A 113 -7.31 -4.91 1.50
N ILE A 114 -6.77 -4.49 2.64
CA ILE A 114 -5.38 -4.02 2.73
C ILE A 114 -4.41 -5.12 2.29
N GLU A 115 -4.64 -6.38 2.67
CA GLU A 115 -3.78 -7.49 2.24
C GLU A 115 -3.84 -7.72 0.72
N LEU A 116 -5.04 -7.65 0.12
CA LEU A 116 -5.23 -7.79 -1.33
C LEU A 116 -4.51 -6.68 -2.10
N VAL A 117 -4.67 -5.43 -1.64
CA VAL A 117 -3.95 -4.27 -2.19
C VAL A 117 -2.44 -4.45 -2.01
N ALA A 118 -2.00 -4.83 -0.82
CA ALA A 118 -0.59 -4.99 -0.52
C ALA A 118 0.08 -6.07 -1.35
N GLU A 119 -0.58 -7.19 -1.60
CA GLU A 119 -0.05 -8.26 -2.46
C GLU A 119 0.03 -7.78 -3.92
N GLU A 120 -0.90 -6.93 -4.38
CA GLU A 120 -0.86 -6.35 -5.72
C GLU A 120 0.29 -5.35 -5.92
N PHE A 121 0.57 -4.53 -4.91
CA PHE A 121 1.67 -3.55 -4.91
C PHE A 121 2.94 -4.08 -4.24
N LYS A 122 3.08 -5.40 -4.09
CA LYS A 122 4.19 -6.00 -3.35
C LYS A 122 5.56 -5.60 -3.87
N ASP A 123 5.75 -5.54 -5.18
CA ASP A 123 7.04 -5.12 -5.74
C ASP A 123 7.33 -3.63 -5.47
N ASP A 124 6.29 -2.80 -5.52
CA ASP A 124 6.36 -1.37 -5.25
C ASP A 124 6.74 -1.14 -3.79
N PHE A 125 6.07 -1.85 -2.89
CA PHE A 125 6.34 -1.88 -1.44
C PHE A 125 7.76 -2.36 -1.13
N GLU A 126 8.17 -3.53 -1.63
CA GLU A 126 9.51 -4.09 -1.41
C GLU A 126 10.62 -3.16 -1.93
N ALA A 127 10.39 -2.50 -3.07
CA ALA A 127 11.35 -1.56 -3.63
C ALA A 127 11.49 -0.30 -2.75
N PHE A 128 10.38 0.24 -2.25
CA PHE A 128 10.41 1.38 -1.34
C PHE A 128 11.10 1.06 -0.01
N GLU A 129 10.81 -0.10 0.60
CA GLU A 129 11.51 -0.53 1.82
C GLU A 129 13.01 -0.70 1.58
N GLU A 130 13.41 -1.28 0.45
CA GLU A 130 14.82 -1.42 0.07
C GLU A 130 15.49 -0.06 -0.11
N PHE A 131 14.79 0.90 -0.73
CA PHE A 131 15.27 2.27 -0.87
C PHE A 131 15.51 2.94 0.48
N CYS A 132 14.52 2.87 1.38
CA CYS A 132 14.62 3.41 2.74
C CYS A 132 15.78 2.79 3.53
N ALA A 133 15.92 1.46 3.48
CA ALA A 133 16.98 0.73 4.16
C ALA A 133 18.37 1.03 3.56
N TYR A 134 18.45 1.30 2.26
CA TYR A 134 19.68 1.73 1.60
C TYR A 134 20.07 3.15 2.03
N ARG A 135 19.12 4.10 1.98
CA ARG A 135 19.31 5.48 2.43
C ARG A 135 19.86 5.55 3.86
N GLN A 136 19.20 4.87 4.80
CA GLN A 136 19.62 4.88 6.21
C GLN A 136 21.03 4.29 6.40
N ARG A 137 21.39 3.26 5.63
CA ARG A 137 22.68 2.57 5.73
C ARG A 137 23.83 3.42 5.19
N GLU A 138 23.63 4.06 4.03
CA GLU A 138 24.65 4.91 3.42
C GLU A 138 24.81 6.23 4.18
N GLU A 139 23.75 6.79 4.76
CA GLU A 139 23.84 7.95 5.67
C GLU A 139 24.64 7.63 6.94
N GLY A 140 24.56 6.39 7.43
CA GLY A 140 25.36 5.91 8.55
C GLY A 140 26.85 5.67 8.23
N ARG A 141 27.23 5.64 6.95
CA ARG A 141 28.64 5.50 6.53
C ARG A 141 29.34 6.86 6.59
N SER A 142 29.93 7.18 7.74
CA SER A 142 30.94 8.24 7.83
C SER A 142 32.25 7.79 7.19
N GLY A 143 32.36 7.93 5.87
CA GLY A 143 33.58 7.64 5.12
C GLY A 143 33.74 8.58 3.93
N ASP A 144 34.97 9.03 3.70
CA ASP A 144 35.38 9.97 2.65
C ASP A 144 34.81 9.56 1.29
N ALA A 145 33.76 10.25 0.84
CA ALA A 145 32.99 9.83 -0.32
C ALA A 145 33.24 10.78 -1.49
N THR A 146 33.89 10.25 -2.53
CA THR A 146 33.99 10.87 -3.86
C THR A 146 32.61 11.00 -4.53
N ILE A 147 31.61 10.25 -4.05
CA ILE A 147 30.24 10.21 -4.55
C ILE A 147 29.34 10.93 -3.55
N THR A 148 28.54 11.85 -4.05
CA THR A 148 27.59 12.65 -3.26
C THR A 148 26.35 11.84 -2.87
N ARG A 149 25.62 12.33 -1.86
CA ARG A 149 24.35 11.75 -1.40
C ARG A 149 23.35 11.56 -2.54
N ASP A 150 23.19 12.58 -3.36
CA ASP A 150 22.21 12.60 -4.42
C ASP A 150 22.57 11.59 -5.54
N GLU A 151 23.86 11.42 -5.85
CA GLU A 151 24.31 10.49 -6.88
C GLU A 151 24.03 9.03 -6.53
N TRP A 152 24.31 8.61 -5.29
CA TRP A 152 24.02 7.22 -4.91
C TRP A 152 22.53 6.98 -4.68
N LEU A 153 21.76 7.98 -4.24
CA LEU A 153 20.30 7.89 -4.13
C LEU A 153 19.66 7.76 -5.51
N GLU A 154 20.06 8.59 -6.46
CA GLU A 154 19.55 8.58 -7.83
C GLU A 154 19.84 7.24 -8.51
N SER A 155 21.08 6.74 -8.37
CA SER A 155 21.46 5.44 -8.92
C SER A 155 20.58 4.31 -8.35
N LYS A 156 20.38 4.28 -7.04
CA LYS A 156 19.55 3.25 -6.40
C LYS A 156 18.08 3.37 -6.78
N ARG A 157 17.53 4.58 -6.81
CA ARG A 157 16.15 4.85 -7.25
C ARG A 157 15.93 4.35 -8.68
N HIS A 158 16.85 4.65 -9.60
CA HIS A 158 16.74 4.21 -10.99
C HIS A 158 16.75 2.68 -11.13
N GLU A 159 17.65 2.00 -10.41
CA GLU A 159 17.71 0.54 -10.34
C GLU A 159 16.36 -0.05 -9.90
N LEU A 160 15.82 0.46 -8.80
CA LEU A 160 14.59 -0.04 -8.20
C LEU A 160 13.35 0.22 -9.07
N HIS A 161 13.20 1.42 -9.64
CA HIS A 161 12.11 1.72 -10.58
C HIS A 161 12.18 0.86 -11.84
N SER A 162 13.38 0.59 -12.36
CA SER A 162 13.56 -0.33 -13.50
C SER A 162 13.11 -1.75 -13.14
N ARG A 163 13.51 -2.23 -11.95
CA ARG A 163 13.11 -3.54 -11.43
C ARG A 163 11.59 -3.66 -11.27
N MET A 164 10.94 -2.65 -10.67
CA MET A 164 9.48 -2.60 -10.53
C MET A 164 8.78 -2.76 -11.88
N ARG A 165 9.17 -1.95 -12.88
CA ARG A 165 8.59 -2.03 -14.24
C ARG A 165 8.78 -3.39 -14.90
N SER A 166 9.97 -3.98 -14.76
CA SER A 166 10.25 -5.31 -15.31
C SER A 166 9.42 -6.43 -14.67
N ARG A 167 9.22 -6.37 -13.36
CA ARG A 167 8.43 -7.38 -12.64
C ARG A 167 6.94 -7.24 -12.95
N ARG A 168 6.44 -6.03 -13.15
CA ARG A 168 5.05 -5.79 -13.54
C ARG A 168 4.70 -6.32 -14.92
N SER A 169 5.56 -6.10 -15.92
CA SER A 169 5.30 -6.60 -17.27
C SER A 169 5.16 -8.13 -17.30
N SER A 170 5.89 -8.82 -16.42
CA SER A 170 5.77 -10.28 -16.26
C SER A 170 4.46 -10.74 -15.60
N ARG A 171 3.92 -9.99 -14.63
CA ARG A 171 2.69 -10.36 -13.90
C ARG A 171 1.41 -10.06 -14.68
N ARG A 172 1.36 -9.01 -15.52
CA ARG A 172 0.17 -8.69 -16.35
C ARG A 172 -0.22 -9.79 -17.34
N SER A 173 0.67 -10.74 -17.64
CA SER A 173 0.42 -11.81 -18.62
C SER A 173 -0.34 -13.02 -18.07
N GLY A 174 -0.60 -13.13 -16.75
CA GLY A 174 -0.95 -14.42 -16.15
C GLY A 174 -2.15 -14.52 -15.20
N ARG A 175 -2.78 -13.42 -14.74
CA ARG A 175 -3.83 -13.50 -13.69
C ARG A 175 -4.83 -12.35 -13.75
N SER A 176 -6.08 -12.62 -13.34
CA SER A 176 -7.07 -11.58 -12.99
C SER A 176 -6.54 -10.83 -11.76
N SER A 177 -6.00 -9.63 -11.98
CA SER A 177 -5.25 -8.83 -11.01
C SER A 177 -6.13 -7.71 -10.48
N PHE A 178 -6.01 -7.39 -9.19
CA PHE A 178 -6.73 -6.25 -8.59
C PHE A 178 -6.27 -4.93 -9.22
N ARG A 179 -5.07 -4.92 -9.82
CA ARG A 179 -4.52 -3.76 -10.55
C ARG A 179 -5.33 -3.34 -11.76
N SER A 180 -6.18 -4.20 -12.33
CA SER A 180 -7.07 -3.77 -13.42
C SER A 180 -8.16 -2.77 -12.97
N ILE A 181 -8.28 -2.58 -11.66
CA ILE A 181 -9.25 -1.66 -11.03
C ILE A 181 -8.59 -0.30 -10.75
N PHE A 182 -7.27 -0.24 -10.65
CA PHE A 182 -6.53 0.98 -10.36
C PHE A 182 -6.18 1.75 -11.64
#